data_AF-A0A4Q3RKS0-F1
#
_entry.id   AF-A0A4Q3RKS0-F1
#
_cell.length_a   1.000
_cell.length_b   1.000
_cell.length_c   1.000
_cell.angle_alpha   90.00
_cell.angle_beta   90.00
_cell.angle_gamma   90.00
#
_symmetry.space_group_name_H-M   'P 1'
#
loop_
_entity.id
_entity.type
_entity.pdbx_description
1 polymer ?
#
loop_
_entity_poly.entity_id
_entity_poly.type
_entity_poly.pdbx_seq_one_letter_code
_entity_poly.pdbx_strand_id
1 'polypeptide(L)' 'KDVIVIGGGVGNIDSVYTEGLESLRQFIFNNRLDVHILKPQLGDSAGVFGAAALVA' A
#
# COMPACT_ATOMS: atom_id res chain seq x y z
N LYS A 1 -9.51 7.17 -7.11
CA LYS A 1 -9.51 5.71 -6.86
C LYS A 1 -8.80 5.50 -5.54
N ASP A 2 -9.33 4.64 -4.69
CA ASP A 2 -8.73 4.34 -3.39
C ASP A 2 -7.51 3.44 -3.56
N VAL A 3 -6.53 3.59 -2.68
CA VAL A 3 -5.26 2.86 -2.75
C VAL A 3 -4.83 2.42 -1.34
N ILE A 4 -4.09 1.32 -1.29
CA ILE A 4 -3.46 0.81 -0.08
C ILE A 4 -1.96 1.06 -0.22
N VAL A 5 -1.37 1.76 0.76
CA VAL A 5 0.08 1.96 0.82
C VAL A 5 0.64 1.13 1.97
N ILE A 6 1.64 0.31 1.68
CA ILE A 6 2.27 -0.56 2.69
C ILE A 6 3.55 0.11 3.17
N GLY A 7 3.50 0.64 4.41
CA GLY A 7 4.63 1.30 5.04
C GLY A 7 5.64 0.36 5.71
N GLY A 8 6.71 0.95 6.24
CA GLY A 8 7.75 0.24 6.99
C GLY A 8 8.55 -0.75 6.16
N GLY A 9 9.28 -1.65 6.83
CA GLY A 9 10.15 -2.63 6.16
C GLY A 9 9.41 -3.60 5.23
N VAL A 10 8.13 -3.89 5.51
CA VAL A 10 7.28 -4.75 4.67
C VAL A 10 7.06 -4.14 3.30
N GLY A 11 6.99 -2.80 3.20
CA GLY A 11 6.85 -2.08 1.95
C GLY A 11 8.02 -2.26 0.97
N ASN A 12 9.17 -2.75 1.44
CA ASN A 12 10.34 -3.02 0.61
C ASN A 12 10.34 -4.43 -0.02
N ILE A 13 9.40 -5.28 0.33
CA ILE A 13 9.32 -6.65 -0.18
C ILE A 13 8.58 -6.63 -1.52
N ASP A 14 9.30 -6.87 -2.62
CA ASP A 14 8.73 -6.82 -3.97
C ASP A 14 7.59 -7.81 -4.19
N SER A 15 7.66 -9.01 -3.58
CA SER A 15 6.62 -10.03 -3.72
C SER A 15 5.26 -9.60 -3.19
N VAL A 16 5.20 -8.61 -2.28
CA VAL A 16 3.94 -8.03 -1.78
C VAL A 16 3.16 -7.35 -2.91
N TYR A 17 3.83 -6.77 -3.89
CA TYR A 17 3.22 -6.07 -5.03
C TYR A 17 2.96 -6.98 -6.24
N THR A 18 3.41 -8.23 -6.19
CA THR A 18 3.20 -9.24 -7.25
C THR A 18 2.39 -10.42 -6.74
N GLU A 19 3.04 -11.42 -6.14
CA GLU A 19 2.43 -12.64 -5.60
C GLU A 19 1.40 -12.33 -4.50
N GLY A 20 1.70 -11.33 -3.67
CA GLY A 20 0.79 -10.84 -2.64
C GLY A 20 -0.54 -10.36 -3.23
N LEU A 21 -0.51 -9.63 -4.35
CA LEU A 21 -1.71 -9.17 -5.03
C LEU A 21 -2.55 -10.34 -5.56
N GLU A 22 -1.90 -11.35 -6.15
CA GLU A 22 -2.58 -12.56 -6.63
C GLU A 22 -3.17 -13.40 -5.48
N SER A 23 -2.47 -13.46 -4.34
CA SER A 23 -2.93 -14.17 -3.15
C SER A 23 -4.25 -13.62 -2.62
N LEU A 24 -4.57 -12.34 -2.83
CA LEU A 24 -5.81 -11.73 -2.36
C LEU A 24 -7.06 -12.30 -3.03
N ARG A 25 -6.93 -12.89 -4.22
CA ARG A 25 -8.07 -13.47 -4.96
C ARG A 25 -8.81 -14.55 -4.17
N GLN A 26 -8.10 -15.31 -3.34
CA GLN A 26 -8.71 -16.37 -2.53
C GLN A 26 -9.54 -15.84 -1.35
N PHE A 27 -9.38 -14.56 -1.00
CA PHE A 27 -10.01 -13.91 0.16
C PHE A 27 -11.07 -12.87 -0.24
N ILE A 28 -11.25 -12.61 -1.52
CA ILE A 28 -12.22 -11.64 -2.04
C ILE A 28 -13.36 -12.38 -2.71
N PHE A 29 -14.57 -12.17 -2.20
CA PHE A 29 -15.78 -12.80 -2.73
C PHE A 29 -16.19 -12.27 -4.12
N ASN A 30 -15.79 -11.05 -4.47
CA ASN A 30 -16.16 -10.43 -5.74
C ASN A 30 -15.41 -11.06 -6.93
N ASN A 31 -16.07 -11.11 -8.10
CA ASN A 31 -15.48 -11.60 -9.36
C ASN A 31 -14.36 -10.72 -9.94
N ARG A 32 -14.00 -9.63 -9.25
CA ARG A 32 -12.95 -8.70 -9.69
C ARG A 32 -12.04 -8.37 -8.51
N LEU A 33 -10.75 -8.38 -8.77
CA LEU A 33 -9.73 -7.84 -7.88
C LEU A 33 -9.49 -6.37 -8.26
N ASP A 34 -10.09 -5.45 -7.50
CA ASP A 34 -9.93 -4.00 -7.69
C ASP A 34 -9.16 -3.39 -6.50
N VAL A 35 -8.01 -3.99 -6.19
CA VAL A 35 -7.14 -3.57 -5.08
C VAL A 35 -5.88 -2.95 -5.67
N HIS A 36 -5.63 -1.69 -5.36
CA HIS A 36 -4.43 -0.96 -5.81
C HIS A 36 -3.45 -0.84 -4.64
N ILE A 37 -2.42 -1.67 -4.62
CA ILE A 37 -1.36 -1.64 -3.60
C ILE A 37 -0.14 -0.90 -4.15
N LEU A 38 0.35 0.11 -3.44
CA LEU A 38 1.44 0.98 -3.89
C LEU A 38 2.59 1.05 -2.88
N LYS A 39 3.80 1.24 -3.41
CA LYS A 39 5.01 1.52 -2.61
C LYS A 39 4.95 2.93 -2.02
N PRO A 40 5.36 3.12 -0.75
CA PRO A 40 5.44 4.44 -0.14
C PRO A 40 6.55 5.26 -0.79
N GLN A 41 6.26 6.53 -1.13
CA GLN A 41 7.24 7.41 -1.78
C GLN A 41 8.06 8.25 -0.77
N LEU A 42 7.50 8.56 0.40
CA LEU A 42 8.09 9.49 1.36
C LEU A 42 9.09 8.84 2.33
N GLY A 43 9.17 7.51 2.34
CA GLY A 43 10.09 6.74 3.17
C GLY A 43 10.09 7.17 4.64
N ASP A 44 11.27 7.30 5.22
CA ASP A 44 11.48 7.61 6.65
C ASP A 44 10.94 8.99 7.05
N SER A 45 10.77 9.90 6.09
CA SER A 45 10.27 11.25 6.34
C SER A 45 8.74 11.34 6.39
N ALA A 46 8.03 10.24 6.11
CA ALA A 46 6.57 10.23 6.01
C ALA A 46 5.84 10.80 7.25
N GLY A 47 6.41 10.61 8.45
CA GLY A 47 5.84 11.16 9.69
C GLY A 47 5.84 12.68 9.75
N VAL A 48 6.92 13.33 9.31
CA VAL A 48 7.04 14.81 9.29
C VAL A 48 6.11 15.39 8.24
N PHE A 49 6.08 14.81 7.04
CA PHE A 49 5.15 15.22 5.99
C PHE A 49 3.69 15.05 6.42
N GLY A 50 3.36 13.94 7.09
CA GLY A 50 2.03 13.71 7.63
C GLY A 50 1.63 14.73 8.69
N ALA A 51 2.53 15.04 9.62
CA ALA A 51 2.29 16.07 10.64
C ALA A 51 2.07 17.46 10.02
N ALA A 52 2.89 17.84 9.03
CA ALA A 52 2.73 19.10 8.31
C ALA A 52 1.39 19.18 7.56
N ALA A 53 0.95 18.08 6.94
CA ALA A 53 -0.31 18.03 6.19
C ALA A 53 -1.57 18.18 7.08
N LEU A 54 -1.49 17.91 8.38
CA LEU A 54 -2.61 18.09 9.31
C LEU A 54 -2.85 19.55 9.72
N VAL A 55 -1.84 20.40 9.56
CA VAL A 55 -1.88 21.82 9.96
C VAL A 55 -1.76 22.78 8.77
N ALA A 56 -1.65 22.23 7.56
CA ALA A 56 -1.55 22.97 6.30
C ALA A 56 -2.90 23.50 5.80
#